data_AF-A0A1R4KH72-F1
#
_entry.id   AF-A0A1R4KH72-F1
#
_cell.length_a   1.000
_cell.length_b   1.000
_cell.length_c   1.000
_cell.angle_alpha   90.00
_cell.angle_beta   90.00
_cell.angle_gamma   90.00
#
_symmetry.space_group_name_H-M   'P 1'
#
loop_
_entity.id
_entity.type
_entity.pdbx_description
1 polymer ?
#
loop_
_entity_poly.entity_id
_entity_poly.type
_entity_poly.pdbx_seq_one_letter_code
_entity_poly.pdbx_strand_id
1 'polypeptide(L)'
;MGTGILLLVIGFIAIIAPEIVLLPLSQMLALDARTTVQLSGFVLTICAVFRAVLWVFRRRDAGTAFSRSGAVALGAMGAGVAAVADRGDLETRPIRARHEAAHAVVALAFGMTVHRVDILVRNNSGGQVHWSAPDSRHCEPVDGMWARIVIGLAGMVVEHVDGVHDTGPDDDIRNAMLYAMKIICVGSRPQTYPMGELTVEGILTAASKEAERILDRNAEIVERIQARLLEPDSRGLRGPDLVEFDVIPV
;
A
#
# COMPACT_ATOMS: atom_id res chain seq x y z
N MET A 1 -1.01 -15.82 -25.94
CA MET A 1 -0.83 -14.36 -26.11
C MET A 1 0.59 -13.86 -25.84
N GLY A 2 1.53 -14.66 -25.29
CA GLY A 2 2.88 -14.19 -24.95
C GLY A 2 3.91 -14.14 -26.10
N THR A 3 3.74 -14.94 -27.16
CA THR A 3 4.71 -15.04 -28.25
C THR A 3 4.68 -13.84 -29.21
N GLY A 4 3.51 -13.23 -29.43
CA GLY A 4 3.36 -12.07 -30.30
C GLY A 4 3.99 -10.78 -29.75
N ILE A 5 3.94 -10.60 -28.42
CA ILE A 5 4.53 -9.42 -27.76
C ILE A 5 6.06 -9.54 -27.76
N LEU A 6 6.60 -10.73 -27.52
CA LEU A 6 8.05 -10.95 -27.55
C LEU A 6 8.63 -10.71 -28.96
N LEU A 7 7.94 -11.16 -30.01
CA LEU A 7 8.35 -10.92 -31.40
C LEU A 7 8.23 -9.45 -31.82
N LEU A 8 7.23 -8.73 -31.30
CA LEU A 8 7.11 -7.28 -31.52
C LEU A 8 8.24 -6.51 -30.83
N VAL A 9 8.60 -6.88 -29.60
CA VAL A 9 9.72 -6.26 -28.87
C VAL A 9 11.06 -6.54 -29.56
N ILE A 10 11.31 -7.78 -29.99
CA ILE A 10 12.53 -8.14 -30.71
C ILE A 10 12.60 -7.45 -32.09
N GLY A 11 11.49 -7.41 -32.83
CA GLY A 11 11.41 -6.72 -34.12
C GLY A 11 11.63 -5.22 -34.00
N PHE A 12 11.13 -4.60 -32.93
CA PHE A 12 11.31 -3.16 -32.69
C PHE A 12 12.76 -2.81 -32.29
N ILE A 13 13.42 -3.68 -31.50
CA ILE A 13 14.85 -3.55 -31.17
C ILE A 13 15.72 -3.68 -32.42
N ALA A 14 15.40 -4.62 -33.32
CA ALA A 14 16.13 -4.81 -34.57
C ALA A 14 16.03 -3.62 -35.55
N ILE A 15 14.92 -2.86 -35.50
CA ILE A 15 14.70 -1.68 -36.37
C ILE A 15 15.42 -0.44 -35.83
N ILE A 16 15.46 -0.25 -34.51
CA ILE A 16 15.97 0.98 -33.89
C ILE A 16 17.46 0.89 -33.55
N ALA A 17 17.96 -0.31 -33.26
CA ALA A 17 19.37 -0.53 -32.92
C ALA A 17 19.87 -1.88 -33.48
N PRO A 18 19.99 -2.01 -34.82
CA PRO A 18 20.37 -3.27 -35.47
C PRO A 18 21.72 -3.82 -35.00
N GLU A 19 22.61 -2.95 -34.52
CA GLU A 19 23.95 -3.30 -34.07
C GLU A 19 23.97 -3.99 -32.70
N ILE A 20 22.90 -3.86 -31.88
CA ILE A 20 22.82 -4.46 -30.54
C ILE A 20 22.43 -5.95 -30.60
N VAL A 21 21.67 -6.35 -31.62
CA VAL A 21 21.16 -7.74 -31.76
C VAL A 21 22.25 -8.71 -32.25
N LEU A 22 23.34 -8.19 -32.81
CA LEU A 22 24.41 -9.01 -33.42
C LEU A 22 25.67 -9.14 -32.57
N LEU A 23 25.73 -8.52 -31.38
CA LEU A 23 26.93 -8.55 -30.55
C LEU A 23 27.01 -9.85 -29.73
N PRO A 24 28.14 -10.58 -29.79
CA PRO A 24 28.34 -11.75 -28.93
C PRO A 24 28.38 -11.34 -27.45
N LEU A 25 27.84 -12.20 -26.58
CA LEU A 25 27.65 -11.95 -25.14
C LEU A 25 28.94 -11.49 -24.41
N SER A 26 30.11 -11.90 -24.91
CA SER A 26 31.42 -11.49 -24.39
C SER A 26 31.74 -10.02 -24.60
N GLN A 27 31.13 -9.35 -25.58
CA GLN A 27 31.31 -7.92 -25.85
C GLN A 27 30.30 -7.02 -25.12
N MET A 28 29.17 -7.56 -24.65
CA MET A 28 28.22 -6.83 -23.80
C MET A 28 28.81 -6.45 -22.43
N LEU A 29 29.76 -7.23 -21.92
CA LEU A 29 30.38 -6.98 -20.60
C LEU A 29 31.50 -5.93 -20.64
N ALA A 30 31.85 -5.43 -21.83
CA ALA A 30 32.92 -4.44 -22.03
C ALA A 30 32.40 -3.04 -22.42
N LEU A 31 31.11 -2.75 -22.20
CA LEU A 31 30.49 -1.50 -22.63
C LEU A 31 30.93 -0.29 -21.78
N ASP A 32 31.48 0.72 -22.45
CA ASP A 32 31.95 1.99 -21.88
C ASP A 32 30.78 2.91 -21.45
N ALA A 33 31.06 3.92 -20.63
CA ALA A 33 30.09 4.81 -20.00
C ALA A 33 29.13 5.51 -21.00
N ARG A 34 29.55 5.73 -22.24
CA ARG A 34 28.66 6.26 -23.31
C ARG A 34 27.48 5.34 -23.63
N THR A 35 27.70 4.04 -23.65
CA THR A 35 26.66 3.04 -23.91
C THR A 35 25.72 2.85 -22.73
N THR A 36 26.20 3.03 -21.50
CA THR A 36 25.35 3.08 -20.29
C THR A 36 24.41 4.30 -20.30
N VAL A 37 24.87 5.45 -20.79
CA VAL A 37 24.04 6.65 -20.98
C VAL A 37 22.99 6.44 -22.07
N GLN A 38 23.33 5.78 -23.19
CA GLN A 38 22.35 5.44 -24.22
C GLN A 38 21.29 4.42 -23.74
N LEU A 39 21.70 3.43 -22.94
CA LEU A 39 20.78 2.50 -22.26
C LEU A 39 19.84 3.23 -21.30
N SER A 40 20.33 4.24 -20.56
CA SER A 40 19.49 5.06 -19.69
C SER A 40 18.47 5.89 -20.48
N GLY A 41 18.85 6.42 -21.65
CA GLY A 41 17.93 7.10 -22.57
C GLY A 41 16.86 6.17 -23.14
N PHE A 42 17.23 4.93 -23.47
CA PHE A 42 16.30 3.90 -23.95
C PHE A 42 15.28 3.49 -22.88
N VAL A 43 15.72 3.26 -21.64
CA VAL A 43 14.83 2.96 -20.51
C VAL A 43 13.88 4.12 -20.23
N LEU A 44 14.38 5.35 -20.23
CA LEU A 44 13.55 6.55 -20.06
C LEU A 44 12.50 6.69 -21.18
N THR A 45 12.88 6.37 -22.42
CA THR A 45 11.97 6.40 -23.58
C THR A 45 10.89 5.33 -23.45
N ILE A 46 11.24 4.10 -23.04
CA ILE A 46 10.27 3.03 -22.74
C ILE A 46 9.32 3.46 -21.62
N CYS A 47 9.84 4.00 -20.52
CA CYS A 47 9.00 4.49 -19.41
C CYS A 47 8.06 5.62 -19.85
N ALA A 48 8.52 6.53 -20.71
CA ALA A 48 7.71 7.61 -21.25
C ALA A 48 6.59 7.10 -22.18
N VAL A 49 6.90 6.15 -23.07
CA VAL A 49 5.90 5.51 -23.92
C VAL A 49 4.90 4.73 -23.09
N PHE A 50 5.34 3.97 -22.09
CA PHE A 50 4.46 3.20 -21.21
C PHE A 50 3.53 4.13 -20.41
N ARG A 51 4.03 5.26 -19.90
CA ARG A 51 3.22 6.29 -19.25
C ARG A 51 2.23 6.94 -20.20
N ALA A 52 2.63 7.25 -21.43
CA ALA A 52 1.74 7.83 -22.44
C ALA A 52 0.63 6.85 -22.84
N VAL A 53 0.95 5.57 -23.01
CA VAL A 53 -0.01 4.50 -23.30
C VAL A 53 -1.00 4.34 -22.14
N LEU A 54 -0.52 4.24 -20.89
CA LEU A 54 -1.37 4.18 -19.71
C LEU A 54 -2.25 5.43 -19.57
N TRP A 55 -1.74 6.61 -19.91
CA TRP A 55 -2.52 7.84 -19.91
C TRP A 55 -3.61 7.83 -20.99
N VAL A 56 -3.33 7.33 -22.20
CA VAL A 56 -4.34 7.16 -23.26
C VAL A 56 -5.42 6.16 -22.86
N PHE A 57 -5.06 5.04 -22.22
CA PHE A 57 -6.03 4.08 -21.68
C PHE A 57 -6.92 4.72 -20.61
N ARG A 58 -6.33 5.41 -19.62
CA ARG A 58 -7.08 6.13 -18.59
C ARG A 58 -7.97 7.23 -19.15
N ARG A 59 -7.55 7.90 -20.24
CA ARG A 59 -8.35 8.93 -20.91
C ARG A 59 -9.48 8.35 -21.77
N ARG A 60 -9.32 7.13 -22.30
CA ARG A 60 -10.41 6.40 -22.97
C ARG A 60 -11.47 5.96 -21.97
N ASP A 61 -11.09 5.54 -20.77
CA ASP A 61 -12.04 5.21 -19.69
C ASP A 61 -12.76 6.46 -19.14
N ALA A 62 -12.09 7.61 -19.12
CA ALA A 62 -12.74 8.89 -18.79
C ALA A 62 -13.63 9.41 -19.93
N GLY A 63 -13.32 9.09 -21.19
CA GLY A 63 -14.10 9.50 -22.37
C GLY A 63 -15.38 8.69 -22.60
N THR A 64 -15.43 7.43 -22.12
CA THR A 64 -16.65 6.60 -22.15
C THR A 64 -17.64 6.97 -21.04
N ALA A 65 -17.21 7.71 -20.01
CA ALA A 65 -18.07 8.22 -18.95
C ALA A 65 -18.89 9.47 -19.34
N PHE A 66 -18.54 10.17 -20.44
CA PHE A 66 -19.23 11.41 -20.85
C PHE A 66 -20.25 11.23 -22.00
N SER A 67 -20.48 10.02 -22.48
CA SER A 67 -21.52 9.78 -23.50
C SER A 67 -22.33 8.53 -23.19
N ARG A 68 -23.16 8.62 -22.15
CA ARG A 68 -24.28 7.69 -21.90
C ARG A 68 -25.55 8.44 -21.46
N SER A 69 -25.95 9.40 -22.30
CA SER A 69 -27.38 9.69 -22.50
C SER A 69 -27.82 8.89 -23.73
N GLY A 70 -28.38 7.71 -23.50
CA GLY A 70 -28.78 6.80 -24.56
C GLY A 70 -29.14 5.43 -23.99
N ALA A 71 -30.33 5.34 -23.42
CA ALA A 71 -30.90 4.09 -22.96
C ALA A 71 -31.26 3.22 -24.16
N VAL A 72 -30.51 2.15 -24.43
CA VAL A 72 -31.02 0.91 -25.05
C VAL A 72 -30.17 -0.30 -24.59
N ALA A 73 -30.83 -1.25 -23.93
CA ALA A 73 -30.49 -2.67 -23.78
C ALA A 73 -29.06 -3.09 -23.37
N LEU A 74 -28.73 -3.01 -22.07
CA LEU A 74 -27.68 -3.85 -21.44
C LEU A 74 -27.97 -4.12 -19.94
N GLY A 75 -29.25 -4.23 -19.56
CA GLY A 75 -29.71 -4.16 -18.17
C GLY A 75 -29.49 -5.40 -17.29
N ALA A 76 -29.27 -6.59 -17.86
CA ALA A 76 -29.25 -7.82 -17.07
C ALA A 76 -27.85 -8.22 -16.54
N MET A 77 -26.79 -7.99 -17.33
CA MET A 77 -25.42 -8.33 -16.90
C MET A 77 -24.82 -7.28 -15.96
N GLY A 78 -25.12 -5.99 -16.17
CA GLY A 78 -24.63 -4.91 -15.31
C GLY A 78 -25.21 -4.94 -13.90
N ALA A 79 -26.50 -5.28 -13.76
CA ALA A 79 -27.15 -5.39 -12.46
C ALA A 79 -26.61 -6.58 -11.64
N GLY A 80 -26.33 -7.73 -12.30
CA GLY A 80 -25.75 -8.89 -11.63
C GLY A 80 -24.32 -8.65 -11.15
N VAL A 81 -23.46 -8.05 -11.99
CA VAL A 81 -22.08 -7.72 -11.61
C VAL A 81 -22.05 -6.64 -10.52
N ALA A 82 -22.91 -5.62 -10.61
CA ALA A 82 -23.02 -4.59 -9.58
C ALA A 82 -23.53 -5.16 -8.26
N ALA A 83 -24.53 -6.05 -8.28
CA ALA A 83 -25.06 -6.69 -7.08
C ALA A 83 -24.07 -7.68 -6.43
N VAL A 84 -23.27 -8.39 -7.24
CA VAL A 84 -22.19 -9.26 -6.73
C VAL A 84 -21.05 -8.42 -6.16
N ALA A 85 -20.68 -7.32 -6.81
CA ALA A 85 -19.67 -6.39 -6.29
C ALA A 85 -20.14 -5.71 -5.00
N ASP A 86 -21.40 -5.28 -4.93
CA ASP A 86 -22.03 -4.69 -3.75
C ASP A 86 -22.12 -5.71 -2.59
N ARG A 87 -22.50 -6.96 -2.89
CA ARG A 87 -22.47 -8.04 -1.89
C ARG A 87 -21.05 -8.32 -1.38
N GLY A 88 -20.06 -8.42 -2.26
CA GLY A 88 -18.65 -8.63 -1.87
C GLY A 88 -18.09 -7.45 -1.06
N ASP A 89 -18.52 -6.21 -1.37
CA ASP A 89 -18.17 -5.04 -0.58
C ASP A 89 -18.79 -5.12 0.82
N LEU A 90 -20.08 -5.49 0.93
CA LEU A 90 -20.76 -5.63 2.22
C LEU A 90 -20.14 -6.74 3.10
N GLU A 91 -19.70 -7.85 2.51
CA GLU A 91 -19.04 -8.94 3.22
C GLU A 91 -17.63 -8.55 3.71
N THR A 92 -16.89 -7.75 2.95
CA THR A 92 -15.53 -7.33 3.30
C THR A 92 -15.49 -6.04 4.14
N ARG A 93 -16.57 -5.25 4.16
CA ARG A 93 -16.63 -3.97 4.87
C ARG A 93 -16.32 -4.09 6.37
N PRO A 94 -16.82 -5.09 7.13
CA PRO A 94 -16.45 -5.27 8.53
C PRO A 94 -14.96 -5.58 8.74
N ILE A 95 -14.36 -6.36 7.83
CA ILE A 95 -12.93 -6.70 7.86
C ILE A 95 -12.10 -5.45 7.65
N ARG A 96 -12.41 -4.67 6.59
CA ARG A 96 -11.75 -3.39 6.32
C ARG A 96 -11.91 -2.39 7.47
N ALA A 97 -13.10 -2.30 8.07
CA ALA A 97 -13.31 -1.43 9.22
C ALA A 97 -12.43 -1.80 10.41
N ARG A 98 -12.23 -3.09 10.65
CA ARG A 98 -11.34 -3.57 11.71
C ARG A 98 -9.87 -3.33 11.38
N HIS A 99 -9.50 -3.56 10.13
CA HIS A 99 -8.17 -3.28 9.59
C HIS A 99 -7.75 -1.82 9.80
N GLU A 100 -8.60 -0.88 9.36
CA GLU A 100 -8.35 0.56 9.51
C GLU A 100 -8.41 1.00 10.97
N ALA A 101 -9.29 0.40 11.79
CA ALA A 101 -9.33 0.64 13.22
C ALA A 101 -8.01 0.23 13.91
N ALA A 102 -7.43 -0.91 13.52
CA ALA A 102 -6.15 -1.37 14.05
C ALA A 102 -5.00 -0.38 13.75
N HIS A 103 -4.91 0.10 12.52
CA HIS A 103 -3.95 1.16 12.17
C HIS A 103 -4.12 2.42 13.01
N ALA A 104 -5.37 2.87 13.19
CA ALA A 104 -5.67 4.07 13.97
C ALA A 104 -5.27 3.91 15.44
N VAL A 105 -5.64 2.79 16.07
CA VAL A 105 -5.32 2.50 17.47
C VAL A 105 -3.81 2.41 17.69
N VAL A 106 -3.09 1.67 16.84
CA VAL A 106 -1.64 1.56 16.97
C VAL A 106 -0.96 2.92 16.75
N ALA A 107 -1.43 3.72 15.79
CA ALA A 107 -0.91 5.07 15.59
C ALA A 107 -1.12 5.96 16.82
N LEU A 108 -2.32 5.96 17.40
CA LEU A 108 -2.62 6.70 18.63
C LEU A 108 -1.77 6.23 19.82
N ALA A 109 -1.53 4.92 19.96
CA ALA A 109 -0.69 4.38 21.03
C ALA A 109 0.77 4.86 20.96
N PHE A 110 1.29 5.09 19.75
CA PHE A 110 2.61 5.72 19.53
C PHE A 110 2.59 7.25 19.71
N GLY A 111 1.48 7.84 20.14
CA GLY A 111 1.33 9.29 20.27
C GLY A 111 1.24 10.04 18.95
N MET A 112 0.92 9.35 17.84
CA MET A 112 0.69 9.99 16.55
C MET A 112 -0.63 10.77 16.58
N THR A 113 -0.70 11.87 15.83
CA THR A 113 -1.96 12.55 15.59
C THR A 113 -2.66 11.91 14.41
N VAL A 114 -3.80 11.25 14.65
CA VAL A 114 -4.64 10.69 13.58
C VAL A 114 -5.64 11.75 13.11
N HIS A 115 -5.58 12.11 11.84
CA HIS A 115 -6.42 13.15 11.23
C HIS A 115 -7.71 12.59 10.64
N ARG A 116 -7.65 11.36 10.13
CA ARG A 116 -8.76 10.71 9.45
C ARG A 116 -8.60 9.19 9.41
N VAL A 117 -9.72 8.48 9.55
CA VAL A 117 -9.84 7.03 9.35
C VAL A 117 -11.10 6.79 8.52
N ASP A 118 -11.02 6.04 7.42
CA ASP A 118 -12.20 5.65 6.65
C ASP A 118 -12.03 4.33 5.91
N ILE A 119 -13.16 3.75 5.50
CA ILE A 119 -13.27 2.44 4.82
C ILE A 119 -13.76 2.58 3.37
N LEU A 120 -13.62 3.78 2.80
CA LEU A 120 -14.17 4.09 1.48
C LEU A 120 -13.23 3.55 0.40
N VAL A 121 -13.77 2.71 -0.47
CA VAL A 121 -12.99 2.15 -1.58
C VAL A 121 -12.65 3.26 -2.59
N ARG A 122 -11.35 3.51 -2.81
CA ARG A 122 -10.87 4.51 -3.77
C ARG A 122 -9.68 3.97 -4.53
N ASN A 123 -9.73 3.99 -5.87
CA ASN A 123 -8.59 3.67 -6.73
C ASN A 123 -7.84 2.39 -6.32
N ASN A 124 -8.57 1.31 -5.98
CA ASN A 124 -8.01 0.02 -5.52
C ASN A 124 -7.50 -0.04 -4.06
N SER A 125 -7.73 0.99 -3.23
CA SER A 125 -7.55 0.89 -1.76
C SER A 125 -8.89 0.66 -1.06
N GLY A 126 -8.90 -0.19 -0.03
CA GLY A 126 -10.12 -0.58 0.72
C GLY A 126 -10.51 0.33 1.90
N GLY A 127 -9.60 1.21 2.31
CA GLY A 127 -9.71 2.15 3.41
C GLY A 127 -8.38 2.90 3.55
N GLN A 128 -8.34 3.93 4.40
CA GLN A 128 -7.12 4.68 4.71
C GLN A 128 -7.15 5.29 6.11
N VAL A 129 -5.99 5.24 6.79
CA VAL A 129 -5.67 6.08 7.95
C VAL A 129 -4.66 7.16 7.57
N HIS A 130 -5.02 8.42 7.82
CA HIS A 130 -4.11 9.56 7.68
C HIS A 130 -3.68 10.06 9.05
N TRP A 131 -2.38 10.08 9.29
CA TRP A 131 -1.79 10.47 10.57
C TRP A 131 -0.47 11.22 10.37
N SER A 132 -0.03 11.94 11.41
CA SER A 132 1.27 12.61 11.44
C SER A 132 2.00 12.31 12.73
N ALA A 133 3.33 12.23 12.64
CA ALA A 133 4.18 12.15 13.82
C ALA A 133 4.10 13.44 14.65
N PRO A 134 4.27 13.37 15.97
CA PRO A 134 4.37 14.56 16.80
C PRO A 134 5.56 15.43 16.35
N ASP A 135 5.39 16.75 16.44
CA ASP A 135 6.39 17.76 16.02
C ASP A 135 7.67 17.77 16.89
N SER A 136 7.83 16.83 17.83
CA SER A 136 8.96 16.78 18.72
C SER A 136 10.25 16.49 17.96
N ARG A 137 11.15 17.49 17.93
CA ARG A 137 12.55 17.38 17.50
C ARG A 137 13.40 16.38 18.31
N HIS A 138 12.78 15.63 19.22
CA HIS A 138 13.41 14.76 20.22
C HIS A 138 13.15 13.27 20.00
N CYS A 139 12.40 12.87 18.96
CA CYS A 139 12.30 11.47 18.59
C CYS A 139 13.46 11.12 17.65
N GLU A 140 14.25 10.11 18.01
CA GLU A 140 15.29 9.61 17.10
C GLU A 140 14.62 9.12 15.81
N PRO A 141 15.22 9.40 14.62
CA PRO A 141 14.62 8.98 13.35
C PRO A 141 14.29 7.49 13.28
N VAL A 142 15.08 6.64 13.96
CA VAL A 142 14.89 5.20 14.02
C VAL A 142 13.60 4.79 14.77
N ASP A 143 13.23 5.52 15.82
CA ASP A 143 11.97 5.28 16.56
C ASP A 143 10.76 5.66 15.70
N GLY A 144 10.88 6.74 14.93
CA GLY A 144 9.86 7.11 13.96
C GLY A 144 9.71 6.10 12.82
N MET A 145 10.79 5.41 12.42
CA MET A 145 10.72 4.29 11.47
C MET A 145 10.09 3.05 12.11
N TRP A 146 10.45 2.75 13.36
CA TRP A 146 9.85 1.65 14.11
C TRP A 146 8.34 1.78 14.22
N ALA A 147 7.85 2.93 14.69
CA ALA A 147 6.42 3.19 14.80
C ALA A 147 5.70 2.99 13.45
N ARG A 148 6.30 3.42 12.33
CA ARG A 148 5.75 3.21 10.99
C ARG A 148 5.62 1.74 10.60
N ILE A 149 6.57 0.89 11.01
CA ILE A 149 6.50 -0.55 10.76
C ILE A 149 5.38 -1.15 11.58
N VAL A 150 5.34 -0.88 12.89
CA VAL A 150 4.31 -1.44 13.79
C VAL A 150 2.91 -0.99 13.38
N ILE A 151 2.74 0.30 13.05
CA ILE A 151 1.48 0.82 12.50
C ILE A 151 1.12 0.10 11.20
N GLY A 152 2.05 -0.01 10.24
CA GLY A 152 1.79 -0.66 8.95
C GLY A 152 1.44 -2.15 9.07
N LEU A 153 1.92 -2.85 10.09
CA LEU A 153 1.58 -4.28 10.28
C LEU A 153 0.26 -4.50 11.04
N ALA A 154 -0.31 -3.46 11.66
CA ALA A 154 -1.45 -3.59 12.55
C ALA A 154 -2.70 -4.21 11.89
N GLY A 155 -3.03 -3.79 10.66
CA GLY A 155 -4.19 -4.31 9.94
C GLY A 155 -4.09 -5.82 9.66
N MET A 156 -2.93 -6.30 9.21
CA MET A 156 -2.72 -7.74 9.00
C MET A 156 -2.68 -8.54 10.29
N VAL A 157 -2.16 -7.95 11.37
CA VAL A 157 -2.11 -8.61 12.68
C VAL A 157 -3.52 -8.88 13.19
N VAL A 158 -4.43 -7.90 13.12
CA VAL A 158 -5.82 -8.12 13.55
C VAL A 158 -6.55 -9.12 12.66
N GLU A 159 -6.31 -9.08 11.34
CA GLU A 159 -6.88 -10.05 10.40
C GLU A 159 -6.43 -11.49 10.68
N HIS A 160 -5.14 -11.69 10.97
CA HIS A 160 -4.60 -13.00 11.32
C HIS A 160 -5.26 -13.53 12.60
N VAL A 161 -5.38 -12.70 13.64
CA VAL A 161 -6.04 -13.08 14.91
C VAL A 161 -7.49 -13.52 14.66
N ASP A 162 -8.19 -12.85 13.76
CA ASP A 162 -9.56 -13.19 13.37
C ASP A 162 -9.66 -14.37 12.39
N GLY A 163 -8.54 -14.99 12.01
CA GLY A 163 -8.47 -16.10 11.06
C GLY A 163 -8.68 -15.70 9.59
N VAL A 164 -8.63 -14.40 9.29
CA VAL A 164 -8.70 -13.86 7.92
C VAL A 164 -7.32 -13.94 7.29
N HIS A 165 -7.24 -14.63 6.15
CA HIS A 165 -6.01 -14.83 5.40
C HIS A 165 -6.19 -14.27 3.98
N ASP A 166 -6.14 -12.94 3.86
CA ASP A 166 -6.07 -12.26 2.57
C ASP A 166 -4.60 -12.00 2.19
N THR A 167 -4.32 -11.60 0.94
CA THR A 167 -2.96 -11.22 0.51
C THR A 167 -2.42 -9.97 1.20
N GLY A 168 -3.25 -9.32 2.03
CA GLY A 168 -2.96 -8.06 2.72
C GLY A 168 -2.90 -6.88 1.75
N PRO A 169 -2.90 -5.63 2.26
CA PRO A 169 -2.66 -4.47 1.42
C PRO A 169 -1.18 -4.43 1.01
N ASP A 170 -0.91 -4.54 -0.29
CA ASP A 170 0.45 -4.51 -0.85
C ASP A 170 1.29 -3.31 -0.38
N ASP A 171 0.63 -2.17 -0.09
CA ASP A 171 1.29 -0.94 0.31
C ASP A 171 1.82 -0.99 1.75
N ASP A 172 1.13 -1.67 2.67
CA ASP A 172 1.51 -1.74 4.08
C ASP A 172 2.75 -2.61 4.29
N ILE A 173 2.76 -3.80 3.70
CA ILE A 173 3.93 -4.68 3.71
C ILE A 173 5.12 -3.98 3.03
N ARG A 174 4.89 -3.35 1.87
CA ARG A 174 5.95 -2.65 1.14
C ARG A 174 6.57 -1.54 1.97
N ASN A 175 5.73 -0.74 2.64
CA ASN A 175 6.20 0.33 3.52
C ASN A 175 6.95 -0.23 4.74
N ALA A 176 6.42 -1.27 5.39
CA ALA A 176 7.07 -1.93 6.51
C ALA A 176 8.47 -2.46 6.14
N MET A 177 8.59 -3.15 4.99
CA MET A 177 9.87 -3.62 4.47
C MET A 177 10.84 -2.48 4.18
N LEU A 178 10.36 -1.38 3.56
CA LEU A 178 11.18 -0.19 3.28
C LEU A 178 11.76 0.42 4.57
N TYR A 179 10.96 0.55 5.62
CA TYR A 179 11.43 1.10 6.89
C TYR A 179 12.34 0.12 7.64
N ALA A 180 12.08 -1.19 7.59
CA ALA A 180 12.99 -2.18 8.16
C ALA A 180 14.39 -2.11 7.53
N MET A 181 14.47 -2.01 6.19
CA MET A 181 15.73 -1.81 5.48
C MET A 181 16.42 -0.50 5.89
N LYS A 182 15.67 0.59 6.08
CA LYS A 182 16.24 1.86 6.56
C LYS A 182 16.83 1.73 7.97
N ILE A 183 16.15 1.05 8.90
CA ILE A 183 16.67 0.79 10.26
C ILE A 183 17.99 0.01 10.18
N ILE A 184 18.05 -1.04 9.35
CA ILE A 184 19.27 -1.83 9.13
C ILE A 184 20.41 -0.96 8.58
N CYS A 185 20.14 -0.12 7.57
CA CYS A 185 21.14 0.78 7.00
C CYS A 185 21.63 1.85 7.98
N VAL A 186 20.75 2.36 8.87
CA VAL A 186 21.12 3.28 9.94
C VAL A 186 21.99 2.57 11.00
N GLY A 187 21.84 1.26 11.16
CA GLY A 187 22.65 0.45 12.09
C GLY A 187 22.36 0.72 13.57
N SER A 188 21.28 1.44 13.86
CA SER A 188 20.82 1.76 15.21
C SER A 188 19.50 1.06 15.49
N ARG A 189 19.26 0.73 16.76
CA ARG A 189 18.03 0.07 17.20
C ARG A 189 17.03 1.08 17.75
N PRO A 190 15.73 0.90 17.48
CA PRO A 190 14.67 1.61 18.20
C PRO A 190 14.76 1.37 19.71
N GLN A 191 14.35 2.35 20.49
CA GLN A 191 14.39 2.29 21.96
C GLN A 191 13.58 1.11 22.52
N THR A 192 12.43 0.81 21.92
CA THR A 192 11.55 -0.30 22.27
C THR A 192 12.01 -1.65 21.70
N TYR A 193 13.09 -1.67 20.92
CA TYR A 193 13.69 -2.87 20.32
C TYR A 193 15.22 -2.93 20.54
N PRO A 194 15.73 -2.82 21.78
CA PRO A 194 17.14 -2.51 22.05
C PRO A 194 18.10 -3.69 21.82
N MET A 195 17.61 -4.93 21.85
CA MET A 195 18.45 -6.15 21.80
C MET A 195 18.12 -7.08 20.63
N GLY A 196 17.18 -6.70 19.77
CA GLY A 196 16.77 -7.59 18.70
C GLY A 196 17.70 -7.59 17.48
N GLU A 197 17.49 -8.56 16.62
CA GLU A 197 18.27 -8.71 15.40
C GLU A 197 17.98 -7.59 14.40
N LEU A 198 19.04 -7.06 13.78
CA LEU A 198 18.94 -6.09 12.67
C LEU A 198 18.86 -6.85 11.33
N THR A 199 17.84 -7.70 11.23
CA THR A 199 17.45 -8.41 10.00
C THR A 199 16.03 -8.01 9.65
N VAL A 200 15.65 -8.11 8.37
CA VAL A 200 14.27 -7.79 7.96
C VAL A 200 13.27 -8.69 8.70
N GLU A 201 13.56 -9.98 8.76
CA GLU A 201 12.74 -10.96 9.47
C GLU A 201 12.62 -10.65 10.97
N GLY A 202 13.74 -10.38 11.65
CA GLY A 202 13.74 -10.06 13.08
C GLY A 202 12.93 -8.79 13.39
N ILE A 203 13.13 -7.74 12.59
CA ILE A 203 12.41 -6.47 12.73
C ILE A 203 10.90 -6.67 12.50
N LEU A 204 10.50 -7.30 11.40
CA LEU A 204 9.09 -7.49 11.08
C LEU A 204 8.40 -8.39 12.11
N THR A 205 9.06 -9.48 12.55
CA THR A 205 8.52 -10.38 13.57
C THR A 205 8.31 -9.65 14.90
N ALA A 206 9.29 -8.86 15.33
CA ALA A 206 9.18 -8.10 16.57
C ALA A 206 8.12 -7.00 16.47
N ALA A 207 8.01 -6.34 15.31
CA ALA A 207 7.01 -5.30 15.08
C ALA A 207 5.58 -5.88 15.04
N SER A 208 5.37 -7.06 14.45
CA SER A 208 4.07 -7.74 14.51
C SER A 208 3.66 -8.07 15.95
N LYS A 209 4.59 -8.59 16.77
CA LYS A 209 4.34 -8.87 18.19
C LYS A 209 4.07 -7.60 19.01
N GLU A 210 4.72 -6.50 18.65
CA GLU A 210 4.47 -5.18 19.23
C GLU A 210 3.04 -4.72 18.92
N ALA A 211 2.63 -4.80 17.64
CA ALA A 211 1.28 -4.46 17.21
C ALA A 211 0.23 -5.34 17.91
N GLU A 212 0.43 -6.66 17.95
CA GLU A 212 -0.45 -7.62 18.63
C GLU A 212 -0.68 -7.21 20.10
N ARG A 213 0.40 -6.93 20.84
CA ARG A 213 0.28 -6.51 22.24
C ARG A 213 -0.45 -5.19 22.42
N ILE A 214 -0.23 -4.23 21.53
CA ILE A 214 -0.92 -2.93 21.57
C ILE A 214 -2.42 -3.13 21.29
N LEU A 215 -2.75 -3.94 20.28
CA LEU A 215 -4.12 -4.25 19.90
C LEU A 215 -4.85 -5.01 21.00
N ASP A 216 -4.21 -5.99 21.65
CA ASP A 216 -4.78 -6.73 22.78
C ASP A 216 -5.12 -5.80 23.96
N ARG A 217 -4.21 -4.88 24.30
CA ARG A 217 -4.44 -3.90 25.38
C ARG A 217 -5.56 -2.91 25.07
N ASN A 218 -5.82 -2.67 23.78
CA ASN A 218 -6.77 -1.68 23.29
C ASN A 218 -7.94 -2.31 22.52
N ALA A 219 -8.24 -3.59 22.76
CA ALA A 219 -9.22 -4.35 21.97
C ALA A 219 -10.60 -3.70 21.95
N GLU A 220 -11.07 -3.22 23.10
CA GLU A 220 -12.35 -2.49 23.21
C GLU A 220 -12.37 -1.23 22.33
N ILE A 221 -11.23 -0.53 22.22
CA ILE A 221 -11.14 0.69 21.42
C ILE A 221 -11.16 0.36 19.93
N VAL A 222 -10.47 -0.72 19.51
CA VAL A 222 -10.54 -1.22 18.13
C VAL A 222 -12.00 -1.53 17.77
N GLU A 223 -12.74 -2.22 18.63
CA GLU A 223 -14.15 -2.54 18.41
C GLU A 223 -15.03 -1.29 18.33
N ARG A 224 -14.82 -0.31 19.21
CA ARG A 224 -15.57 0.95 19.19
C ARG A 224 -15.31 1.75 17.91
N ILE A 225 -14.06 1.88 17.48
CA ILE A 225 -13.71 2.57 16.22
C ILE A 225 -14.32 1.82 15.03
N GLN A 226 -14.20 0.48 15.00
CA GLN A 226 -14.80 -0.36 13.97
C GLN A 226 -16.32 -0.13 13.89
N ALA A 227 -17.02 -0.15 15.02
CA ALA A 227 -18.47 0.08 15.08
C ALA A 227 -18.86 1.45 14.50
N ARG A 228 -18.11 2.51 14.85
CA ARG A 228 -18.34 3.87 14.33
C ARG A 228 -18.08 3.98 12.82
N LEU A 229 -17.10 3.24 12.29
CA LEU A 229 -16.84 3.17 10.84
C LEU A 229 -17.95 2.43 10.07
N LEU A 230 -18.63 1.51 10.73
CA LEU A 230 -19.72 0.71 10.16
C LEU A 230 -21.10 1.38 10.23
N GLU A 231 -21.24 2.51 10.92
CA GLU A 231 -22.49 3.25 10.95
C GLU A 231 -22.97 3.60 9.52
N PRO A 232 -24.29 3.51 9.23
CA PRO A 232 -24.81 3.70 7.88
C PRO A 232 -24.42 5.03 7.22
N ASP A 233 -24.36 6.10 8.01
CA ASP A 233 -24.04 7.46 7.56
C ASP A 233 -22.55 7.81 7.72
N SER A 234 -21.71 6.86 8.14
CA SER A 234 -20.30 7.10 8.36
C SER A 234 -19.58 7.46 7.06
N ARG A 235 -18.87 8.58 7.07
CA ARG A 235 -17.96 9.01 6.00
C ARG A 235 -16.48 8.86 6.41
N GLY A 236 -16.25 8.06 7.45
CA GLY A 236 -15.01 8.01 8.20
C GLY A 236 -15.00 8.96 9.40
N LEU A 237 -14.08 8.70 10.32
CA LEU A 237 -13.81 9.49 11.51
C LEU A 237 -12.75 10.55 11.19
N ARG A 238 -12.85 11.72 11.82
CA ARG A 238 -11.87 12.81 11.75
C ARG A 238 -11.17 12.98 13.08
N GLY A 239 -10.05 13.72 13.09
CA GLY A 239 -9.27 13.98 14.30
C GLY A 239 -10.10 14.31 15.56
N PRO A 240 -11.07 15.23 15.51
CA PRO A 240 -11.93 15.53 16.67
C PRO A 240 -12.75 14.34 17.16
N ASP A 241 -13.22 13.48 16.25
CA ASP A 241 -13.97 12.26 16.58
C ASP A 241 -13.08 11.20 17.21
N LEU A 242 -11.75 11.34 17.09
CA LEU A 242 -10.79 10.36 17.60
C LEU A 242 -10.26 10.72 19.00
N VAL A 243 -10.49 11.95 19.47
CA VAL A 243 -10.08 12.41 20.80
C VAL A 243 -10.85 11.70 21.92
N GLU A 244 -12.02 11.14 21.62
CA GLU A 244 -12.86 10.41 22.59
C GLU A 244 -12.37 8.97 22.89
N PHE A 245 -11.32 8.53 22.21
CA PHE A 245 -10.74 7.20 22.41
C PHE A 245 -9.48 7.30 23.27
N ASP A 246 -9.61 6.90 24.54
CA ASP A 246 -8.52 6.85 25.51
C ASP A 246 -7.58 5.67 25.23
N VAL A 247 -6.81 5.75 24.14
CA VAL A 247 -5.84 4.72 23.75
C VAL A 247 -4.70 4.67 24.76
N ILE A 248 -4.41 3.46 25.25
CA ILE A 248 -3.31 3.20 26.17
C ILE A 248 -1.99 3.29 25.39
N PRO A 249 -1.06 4.21 25.76
CA PRO A 249 0.19 4.41 25.04
C PRO A 249 1.19 3.26 25.24
N VAL A 250 2.19 3.20 24.36
CA VAL A 250 3.32 2.24 24.39
C VAL A 250 4.38 2.63 25.41
#